data_AF-A0A9D6L415-F1
#
_entry.id   AF-A0A9D6L415-F1
#
_cell.length_a   1.000
_cell.length_b   1.000
_cell.length_c   1.000
_cell.angle_alpha   90.00
_cell.angle_beta   90.00
_cell.angle_gamma   90.00
#
_symmetry.space_group_name_H-M   'P 1'
#
loop_
_entity.id
_entity.type
_entity.pdbx_description
1 polymer ?
#
loop_
_entity_poly.entity_id
_entity_poly.type
_entity_poly.pdbx_seq_one_letter_code
_entity_poly.pdbx_strand_id
1 'polypeptide(L)'
;MHFLEEALISELRKKNEAALKQLYRENYVMILKLVVNNSGTEDEAKDVYQEAIIHFYERLSLTEFELTCKIKTYLYAVCRKLWLQRLSHRNKFVRIDEVELVP
;
A
#
# COMPACT_ATOMS: atom_id res chain seq x y z
N MET A 1 -17.74 -16.04 5.56
CA MET A 1 -16.76 -15.16 4.89
C MET A 1 -15.86 -14.40 5.87
N HIS A 2 -16.32 -14.07 7.10
CA HIS A 2 -15.53 -13.38 8.13
C HIS A 2 -14.36 -14.20 8.74
N PHE A 3 -14.57 -15.51 8.95
CA PHE A 3 -13.61 -16.38 9.65
C PHE A 3 -12.22 -16.50 8.98
N LEU A 4 -12.16 -16.46 7.64
CA LEU A 4 -10.89 -16.61 6.92
C LEU A 4 -9.98 -15.38 7.07
N GLU A 5 -10.57 -14.17 7.08
CA GLU A 5 -9.81 -12.93 7.28
C GLU A 5 -9.29 -12.84 8.72
N GLU A 6 -10.09 -13.23 9.71
CA GLU A 6 -9.66 -13.29 11.12
C GLU A 6 -8.53 -14.31 11.32
N ALA A 7 -8.62 -15.48 10.70
CA ALA A 7 -7.56 -16.48 10.72
C ALA A 7 -6.26 -15.94 10.09
N LEU A 8 -6.35 -15.27 8.95
CA LEU A 8 -5.20 -14.65 8.29
C LEU A 8 -4.56 -13.58 9.17
N ILE A 9 -5.36 -12.71 9.79
CA ILE A 9 -4.89 -11.69 10.74
C ILE A 9 -4.18 -12.32 11.93
N SER A 10 -4.73 -13.40 12.49
CA SER A 10 -4.12 -14.15 13.60
C SER A 10 -2.74 -14.70 13.21
N GLU A 11 -2.62 -15.28 12.01
CA GLU A 11 -1.34 -15.81 11.52
C GLU A 11 -0.33 -14.69 11.20
N LEU A 12 -0.78 -13.55 10.67
CA LEU A 12 0.07 -12.37 10.47
C LEU A 12 0.62 -11.85 11.80
N ARG A 13 -0.19 -11.79 12.86
CA ARG A 13 0.27 -11.39 14.21
C ARG A 13 1.33 -12.34 14.79
N LYS A 14 1.27 -13.63 14.42
CA LYS A 14 2.28 -14.64 14.79
C LYS A 14 3.54 -14.59 13.92
N LYS A 15 3.69 -13.60 13.05
CA LYS A 15 4.80 -13.46 12.10
C LYS A 15 4.93 -14.64 11.12
N ASN A 16 3.80 -15.27 10.78
CA ASN A 16 3.80 -16.40 9.85
C ASN A 16 4.12 -15.93 8.41
N GLU A 17 5.25 -16.37 7.87
CA GLU A 17 5.68 -16.01 6.51
C GLU A 17 4.71 -16.46 5.41
N ALA A 18 4.04 -17.59 5.58
CA ALA A 18 3.09 -18.09 4.60
C ALA A 18 1.86 -17.18 4.50
N ALA A 19 1.38 -16.68 5.64
CA ALA A 19 0.30 -15.69 5.70
C ALA A 19 0.71 -14.37 5.03
N LEU A 20 1.94 -13.90 5.26
CA LEU A 20 2.46 -12.70 4.59
C LEU A 20 2.57 -12.89 3.07
N LYS A 21 3.09 -14.03 2.61
CA LYS A 21 3.16 -14.37 1.18
C LYS A 21 1.77 -14.47 0.55
N GLN A 22 0.80 -15.02 1.27
CA GLN A 22 -0.60 -15.08 0.82
C GLN A 22 -1.19 -13.68 0.66
N LEU A 23 -1.07 -12.84 1.69
CA LEU A 23 -1.52 -11.46 1.69
C LEU A 23 -0.96 -10.69 0.48
N TYR A 24 0.35 -10.86 0.23
CA TYR A 24 1.06 -10.23 -0.89
C TYR A 24 0.46 -10.63 -2.24
N ARG A 25 0.33 -11.95 -2.50
CA ARG A 25 -0.17 -12.45 -3.79
C ARG A 25 -1.62 -12.06 -4.07
N GLU A 26 -2.48 -12.08 -3.05
CA GLU A 26 -3.91 -11.86 -3.23
C GLU A 26 -4.27 -10.41 -3.56
N ASN A 27 -3.45 -9.43 -3.15
CA ASN A 27 -3.80 -8.01 -3.24
C ASN A 27 -2.91 -7.21 -4.20
N TYR A 28 -1.72 -7.70 -4.56
CA TYR A 28 -0.76 -6.94 -5.37
C TYR A 28 -1.32 -6.50 -6.73
N VAL A 29 -2.04 -7.37 -7.46
CA VAL A 29 -2.58 -7.06 -8.80
C VAL A 29 -3.48 -5.82 -8.80
N MET A 30 -4.25 -5.62 -7.74
CA MET A 30 -5.10 -4.43 -7.60
C MET A 30 -4.27 -3.15 -7.42
N ILE A 31 -3.18 -3.23 -6.66
CA ILE A 31 -2.29 -2.09 -6.41
C ILE A 31 -1.44 -1.77 -7.64
N LEU A 32 -0.99 -2.80 -8.36
CA LEU A 32 -0.34 -2.64 -9.66
C LEU A 32 -1.22 -1.81 -10.61
N LYS A 33 -2.49 -2.21 -10.77
CA LYS A 33 -3.45 -1.47 -11.61
C LYS A 33 -3.68 -0.05 -11.11
N LEU A 34 -3.80 0.15 -9.79
CA LEU A 34 -3.94 1.48 -9.20
C LEU A 34 -2.78 2.39 -9.63
N VAL A 35 -1.53 1.96 -9.47
CA VAL A 35 -0.36 2.80 -9.71
C VAL A 35 -0.13 3.01 -11.21
N VAL A 36 -0.15 1.94 -12.00
CA VAL A 36 0.11 2.01 -13.45
C VAL A 36 -0.94 2.84 -14.17
N ASN A 37 -2.23 2.71 -13.81
CA ASN A 37 -3.30 3.52 -14.41
C ASN A 37 -3.28 4.99 -13.97
N ASN A 38 -2.42 5.35 -13.01
CA ASN A 38 -2.31 6.70 -12.47
C ASN A 38 -0.87 7.23 -12.63
N SER A 39 -0.28 7.05 -13.82
CA SER A 39 1.02 7.61 -14.21
C SER A 39 2.22 7.09 -13.42
N GLY A 40 2.15 5.83 -12.97
CA GLY A 40 3.24 5.14 -12.29
C GLY A 40 3.74 3.93 -13.06
N THR A 41 4.77 3.30 -12.52
CA THR A 41 5.42 2.10 -13.07
C THR A 41 5.13 0.87 -12.20
N GLU A 42 5.47 -0.32 -12.71
CA GLU A 42 5.37 -1.56 -11.93
C GLU A 42 6.28 -1.52 -10.69
N ASP A 43 7.49 -1.00 -10.82
CA ASP A 43 8.44 -0.92 -9.71
C ASP A 43 7.98 0.05 -8.63
N GLU A 44 7.42 1.21 -9.02
CA GLU A 44 6.76 2.09 -8.06
C GLU A 44 5.56 1.44 -7.39
N ALA A 45 4.84 0.56 -8.09
CA ALA A 45 3.75 -0.20 -7.50
C ALA A 45 4.26 -1.21 -6.46
N LYS A 46 5.41 -1.86 -6.71
CA LYS A 46 6.08 -2.72 -5.71
C LYS A 46 6.44 -1.90 -4.48
N ASP A 47 7.05 -0.74 -4.68
CA ASP A 47 7.47 0.13 -3.57
C ASP A 47 6.28 0.62 -2.74
N VAL A 48 5.23 1.15 -3.38
CA VAL A 48 3.99 1.57 -2.70
C VAL A 48 3.38 0.41 -1.92
N TYR A 49 3.35 -0.78 -2.52
CA TYR A 49 2.71 -1.93 -1.90
C TYR A 49 3.52 -2.46 -0.71
N GLN A 50 4.84 -2.53 -0.83
CA GLN A 50 5.73 -2.93 0.27
C GLN A 50 5.60 -1.97 1.45
N GLU A 51 5.62 -0.66 1.19
CA GLU A 51 5.43 0.37 2.23
C GLU A 51 4.07 0.21 2.94
N ALA A 52 2.99 -0.01 2.19
CA ALA A 52 1.67 -0.24 2.76
C ALA A 52 1.59 -1.53 3.60
N ILE A 53 2.26 -2.60 3.17
CA ILE A 53 2.30 -3.87 3.90
C ILE A 53 3.08 -3.73 5.20
N ILE A 54 4.21 -3.00 5.20
CA ILE A 54 4.99 -2.70 6.41
C ILE A 54 4.10 -1.95 7.42
N HIS A 55 3.44 -0.87 6.99
CA HIS A 55 2.54 -0.11 7.87
C HIS A 55 1.36 -0.93 8.39
N PHE A 56 0.80 -1.80 7.56
CA PHE A 56 -0.28 -2.69 7.97
C PHE A 56 0.20 -3.66 9.05
N TYR A 57 1.38 -4.27 8.85
CA TYR A 57 1.98 -5.22 9.76
C TYR A 57 2.37 -4.58 11.11
N GLU A 58 2.95 -3.37 11.08
CA GLU A 58 3.25 -2.58 12.27
C GLU A 58 1.97 -2.31 13.08
N ARG A 59 0.88 -1.91 12.42
CA ARG A 59 -0.41 -1.70 13.10
C ARG A 59 -1.00 -2.98 13.66
N LEU A 60 -0.92 -4.09 12.94
CA LEU A 60 -1.35 -5.39 13.45
C LEU A 60 -0.58 -5.85 14.69
N SER A 61 0.66 -5.39 14.87
CA SER A 61 1.45 -5.70 16.07
C SER A 61 0.99 -4.94 17.32
N LEU A 62 0.18 -3.89 17.16
CA LEU A 62 -0.40 -3.16 18.26
C LEU A 62 -1.58 -3.93 18.86
N THR A 63 -1.60 -4.04 20.19
CA THR A 63 -2.64 -4.75 20.95
C THR A 63 -4.03 -4.15 20.79
N GLU A 64 -4.12 -2.82 20.63
CA GLU A 64 -5.40 -2.09 20.52
C GLU A 64 -5.92 -1.97 19.08
N PHE A 65 -5.15 -2.42 18.09
CA PHE A 65 -5.59 -2.30 16.70
C PHE A 65 -6.59 -3.39 16.35
N GLU A 66 -7.83 -2.97 16.06
CA GLU A 66 -8.86 -3.80 15.47
C GLU A 66 -9.12 -3.36 14.03
N LEU A 67 -9.05 -4.30 13.09
CA LEU A 67 -9.34 -4.02 11.70
C LEU A 67 -10.85 -4.11 11.47
N THR A 68 -11.50 -2.96 11.27
CA THR A 68 -12.97 -2.87 11.10
C THR A 68 -13.44 -3.01 9.64
N CYS A 69 -12.53 -3.26 8.71
CA CYS A 69 -12.82 -3.40 7.30
C CYS A 69 -12.05 -4.57 6.69
N LYS A 70 -12.40 -4.95 5.45
CA LYS A 70 -11.66 -6.00 4.76
C LYS A 70 -10.21 -5.59 4.54
N ILE A 71 -9.28 -6.55 4.66
CA ILE A 71 -7.85 -6.30 4.46
C ILE A 71 -7.57 -5.62 3.11
N LYS A 72 -8.22 -6.10 2.05
CA LYS A 72 -8.12 -5.51 0.70
C LYS A 72 -8.51 -4.03 0.68
N THR A 73 -9.54 -3.63 1.43
CA THR A 73 -10.03 -2.26 1.49
C THR A 73 -9.03 -1.36 2.19
N TYR A 74 -8.48 -1.85 3.31
CA TYR A 74 -7.42 -1.15 4.04
C TYR A 74 -6.19 -0.92 3.14
N LEU A 75 -5.67 -2.00 2.53
CA LEU A 75 -4.48 -1.93 1.68
C LEU A 75 -4.69 -0.99 0.49
N TYR A 76 -5.86 -1.05 -0.17
CA TYR A 76 -6.17 -0.14 -1.26
C TYR A 76 -6.16 1.33 -0.81
N ALA A 77 -6.79 1.64 0.32
CA ALA A 77 -6.86 2.99 0.85
C ALA A 77 -5.46 3.55 1.19
N VAL A 78 -4.62 2.75 1.84
CA VAL A 78 -3.24 3.13 2.18
C VAL A 78 -2.41 3.33 0.92
N CYS A 79 -2.40 2.35 0.00
CA CYS A 79 -1.64 2.46 -1.26
C CYS A 79 -2.07 3.67 -2.09
N ARG A 80 -3.39 3.92 -2.18
CA ARG A 80 -3.92 5.10 -2.89
C ARG A 80 -3.46 6.40 -2.26
N LYS A 81 -3.45 6.49 -0.93
CA LYS A 81 -2.93 7.66 -0.22
C LYS A 81 -1.45 7.88 -0.52
N LEU A 82 -0.62 6.83 -0.37
CA LEU A 82 0.82 6.89 -0.65
C LEU A 82 1.10 7.32 -2.10
N TRP A 83 0.39 6.75 -3.07
CA TRP A 83 0.57 7.09 -4.47
C TRP A 83 0.18 8.53 -4.79
N LEU A 84 -0.98 9.00 -4.28
CA LEU A 84 -1.40 10.38 -4.46
C LEU A 84 -0.41 11.38 -3.84
N GLN A 85 0.18 11.02 -2.69
CA GLN A 85 1.27 11.82 -2.11
C GLN A 85 2.46 11.87 -3.06
N ARG A 86 2.94 10.74 -3.59
CA ARG A 86 4.07 10.71 -4.56
C ARG A 86 3.78 11.55 -5.81
N LEU A 87 2.58 11.44 -6.39
CA LEU A 87 2.16 12.27 -7.52
C LEU A 87 2.15 13.77 -7.19
N SER A 88 1.65 14.14 -6.01
CA SER A 88 1.65 15.54 -5.56
C SER A 88 3.08 16.09 -5.42
N HIS A 89 4.02 15.29 -4.90
CA HIS A 89 5.42 15.69 -4.81
C HIS A 89 6.04 15.84 -6.20
N ARG A 90 5.83 14.88 -7.12
CA ARG A 90 6.32 14.96 -8.50
C ARG A 90 5.86 16.24 -9.20
N ASN A 91 4.57 16.58 -9.09
CA ASN A 91 4.02 17.81 -9.69
C ASN A 91 4.61 19.10 -9.07
N LYS A 92 5.04 19.07 -7.80
CA LYS A 92 5.72 20.21 -7.18
C LYS A 92 7.14 20.38 -7.70
N PHE A 93 7.89 19.29 -7.88
CA PHE A 93 9.25 19.35 -8.43
C PHE A 93 9.27 19.82 -9.90
N VAL A 94 8.38 19.27 -10.74
CA VAL A 94 8.24 19.71 -12.14
C VAL A 94 7.97 21.22 -12.25
N ARG A 95 7.17 21.78 -11.34
CA ARG A 95 6.87 23.23 -11.31
C ARG A 95 8.04 24.11 -10.90
N ILE A 96 9.01 23.60 -10.15
CA ILE A 96 10.17 24.39 -9.70
C ILE A 96 11.21 24.44 -10.81
N ASP A 97 11.44 23.32 -11.50
CA ASP A 97 12.43 23.23 -12.59
C ASP A 97 12.02 24.06 -13.82
N GLU A 98 10.72 24.27 -14.07
CA GLU A 98 10.22 25.13 -15.16
C GLU A 98 10.43 26.63 -14.92
N VAL A 99 10.64 27.08 -13.67
CA VAL A 99 10.70 28.51 -13.32
C VAL A 99 12.11 29.11 -13.48
N GLU A 100 13.17 28.29 -13.58
CA GLU A 100 14.56 28.77 -13.75
C GLU A 100 14.99 29.00 -15.22
N LEU A 101 14.09 28.84 -16.19
CA LEU A 101 14.35 29.13 -17.61
C LEU A 101 13.59 30.35 -18.10
N VAL A 102 13.95 31.53 -17.62
CA VAL A 102 13.61 32.80 -18.29
C VAL A 102 14.88 33.68 -18.31
N PRO A 103 15.36 34.10 -19.50
CA PRO A 103 16.52 34.99 -19.63
C PRO A 103 16.33 36.35 -18.93
#